data_AF-C0B6H1-F1
#
_entry.id   AF-C0B6H1-F1
#
_cell.length_a   1.000
_cell.length_b   1.000
_cell.length_c   1.000
_cell.angle_alpha   90.00
_cell.angle_beta   90.00
_cell.angle_gamma   90.00
#
_symmetry.space_group_name_H-M   'P 1'
#
loop_
_entity.id
_entity.type
_entity.pdbx_description
1 polymer ?
#
loop_
_entity_poly.entity_id
_entity_poly.type
_entity_poly.pdbx_seq_one_letter_code
_entity_poly.pdbx_strand_id
1 'polypeptide(L)'
;MIVGIETSDDAAIYKVTDDIAMIQTVDFFTPIVDDPYMFGQIAAANSLSDVYAMGGEPKVALNIVGFPNCLDPQILGDILAGGADKVKEAGAVLVGGHTVQDDEPKYGLCVSGFVHPKKIFKNYGCKPGDVLILTKQVGTGIVNTAIKGEMASAAAIREAEIVMSSLNKKQKKLWSISL
;
A
#
# COMPACT_ATOMS: atom_id res chain seq x y z
N MET A 1 -17.97 -14.52 5.55
CA MET A 1 -17.25 -13.25 5.31
C MET A 1 -17.36 -12.43 6.60
N ILE A 2 -16.27 -11.82 7.08
CA ILE A 2 -16.29 -10.99 8.30
C ILE A 2 -16.46 -9.51 7.92
N VAL A 3 -15.74 -9.09 6.88
CA VAL A 3 -15.82 -7.76 6.28
C VAL A 3 -15.90 -7.97 4.78
N GLY A 4 -16.99 -7.54 4.16
CA GLY A 4 -17.23 -7.56 2.72
C GLY A 4 -17.39 -6.17 2.14
N ILE A 5 -18.13 -6.08 1.04
CA ILE A 5 -18.39 -4.81 0.33
C ILE A 5 -19.36 -3.89 1.07
N GLU A 6 -20.11 -4.42 2.04
CA GLU A 6 -21.19 -3.73 2.72
C GLU A 6 -20.76 -2.54 3.58
N THR A 7 -19.52 -2.52 4.08
CA THR A 7 -18.99 -1.43 4.91
C THR A 7 -17.91 -0.59 4.23
N SER A 8 -17.57 -0.90 2.98
CA SER A 8 -16.47 -0.24 2.23
C SER A 8 -15.20 -0.07 3.08
N ASP A 9 -14.78 -1.14 3.75
CA ASP A 9 -13.55 -1.15 4.55
C ASP A 9 -12.31 -1.25 3.65
N ASP A 10 -11.12 -1.04 4.21
CA ASP A 10 -9.87 -0.95 3.43
C ASP A 10 -9.53 -2.27 2.72
N ALA A 11 -10.01 -3.41 3.22
CA ALA A 11 -9.79 -4.72 2.60
C ALA A 11 -10.89 -5.73 2.92
N ALA A 12 -11.03 -6.75 2.07
CA ALA A 12 -11.94 -7.86 2.33
C ALA A 12 -11.36 -8.81 3.39
N ILE A 13 -12.21 -9.29 4.31
CA ILE A 13 -11.82 -10.26 5.35
C ILE A 13 -12.67 -11.51 5.28
N TYR A 14 -12.00 -12.64 5.04
CA TYR A 14 -12.60 -13.97 5.01
C TYR A 14 -12.11 -14.81 6.20
N LYS A 15 -13.03 -15.30 7.02
CA LYS A 15 -12.72 -16.22 8.12
C LYS A 15 -12.32 -17.59 7.56
N VAL A 16 -11.09 -18.02 7.81
CA VAL A 16 -10.60 -19.35 7.40
C VAL A 16 -10.83 -20.36 8.52
N THR A 17 -10.47 -19.99 9.75
CA THR A 17 -10.71 -20.75 10.98
C THR A 17 -11.14 -19.83 12.11
N ASP A 18 -11.33 -20.36 13.32
CA ASP A 18 -11.64 -19.54 14.51
C ASP A 18 -10.49 -18.61 14.92
N ASP A 19 -9.26 -18.95 14.56
CA ASP A 19 -8.04 -18.21 14.93
C ASP A 19 -7.41 -17.45 13.75
N ILE A 20 -7.82 -17.74 12.52
CA ILE A 20 -7.23 -17.18 11.30
C ILE A 20 -8.31 -16.60 10.39
N ALA A 21 -8.20 -15.31 10.09
CA ALA A 21 -8.89 -14.65 8.99
C ALA A 21 -7.88 -14.16 7.96
N MET A 22 -8.20 -14.36 6.68
CA MET A 22 -7.45 -13.86 5.54
C MET A 22 -7.93 -12.45 5.19
N ILE A 23 -6.98 -11.55 4.98
CA ILE A 23 -7.21 -10.21 4.44
C ILE A 23 -6.79 -10.22 2.97
N GLN A 24 -7.62 -9.66 2.11
CA GLN A 24 -7.34 -9.51 0.68
C GLN A 24 -7.58 -8.06 0.26
N THR A 25 -6.56 -7.44 -0.34
CA THR A 25 -6.65 -6.11 -0.96
C THR A 25 -5.96 -6.11 -2.32
N VAL A 26 -6.31 -5.12 -3.14
CA VAL A 26 -5.68 -4.86 -4.43
C VAL A 26 -5.65 -3.37 -4.67
N ASP A 27 -4.47 -2.84 -5.00
CA ASP A 27 -4.29 -1.43 -5.28
C ASP A 27 -3.18 -1.24 -6.31
N PHE A 28 -3.43 -0.41 -7.32
CA PHE A 28 -2.49 -0.06 -8.39
C PHE A 28 -2.87 1.30 -8.99
N PHE A 29 -1.87 2.06 -9.41
CA PHE A 29 -2.07 3.42 -9.91
C PHE A 29 -0.95 3.84 -10.87
N THR A 30 -1.09 5.02 -11.47
CA THR A 30 -0.12 5.61 -12.40
C THR A 30 1.06 6.25 -11.65
N PRO A 31 2.23 6.46 -12.29
CA PRO A 31 3.38 7.08 -11.65
C PRO A 31 3.04 8.40 -10.95
N ILE A 32 3.48 8.53 -9.69
CA ILE A 32 3.34 9.75 -8.89
C ILE A 32 4.68 10.47 -8.64
N VAL A 33 5.78 9.84 -9.03
CA VAL A 33 7.16 10.33 -8.99
C VAL A 33 7.87 9.87 -10.27
N ASP A 34 8.93 10.57 -10.66
CA ASP A 34 9.65 10.30 -11.90
C ASP A 34 10.63 9.11 -11.77
N ASP A 35 11.19 8.89 -10.58
CA ASP A 35 12.12 7.78 -10.34
C ASP A 35 11.35 6.43 -10.32
N PRO A 36 11.63 5.51 -11.27
CA PRO A 36 10.83 4.29 -11.41
C PRO A 36 10.96 3.36 -10.20
N TYR A 37 12.15 3.27 -9.61
CA TYR A 37 12.38 2.46 -8.41
C TYR A 37 11.57 2.98 -7.22
N MET A 38 11.59 4.29 -6.97
CA MET A 38 10.78 4.91 -5.93
C MET A 38 9.29 4.79 -6.19
N PHE A 39 8.84 4.91 -7.44
CA PHE A 39 7.45 4.62 -7.78
C PHE A 39 7.06 3.19 -7.38
N GLY A 40 7.91 2.20 -7.69
CA GLY A 40 7.74 0.82 -7.23
C GLY A 40 7.63 0.69 -5.71
N GLN A 41 8.52 1.35 -4.97
CA GLN A 41 8.52 1.36 -3.50
C GLN A 41 7.24 1.97 -2.92
N ILE A 42 6.78 3.09 -3.47
CA ILE A 42 5.56 3.79 -3.05
C ILE A 42 4.32 2.93 -3.35
N ALA A 43 4.20 2.42 -4.57
CA ALA A 43 3.05 1.61 -4.97
C ALA A 43 2.91 0.37 -4.09
N ALA A 44 4.02 -0.33 -3.85
CA ALA A 44 4.03 -1.47 -2.93
C ALA A 44 3.68 -1.07 -1.49
N ALA A 45 4.22 0.04 -0.97
CA ALA A 45 3.89 0.52 0.38
C ALA A 45 2.40 0.86 0.52
N ASN A 46 1.80 1.45 -0.52
CA ASN A 46 0.37 1.73 -0.58
C ASN A 46 -0.45 0.43 -0.58
N SER A 47 -0.19 -0.51 -1.50
CA SER A 47 -0.96 -1.77 -1.55
C SER A 47 -0.82 -2.63 -0.28
N LEU A 48 0.30 -2.52 0.44
CA LEU A 48 0.49 -3.20 1.73
C LEU A 48 -0.25 -2.51 2.89
N SER A 49 -0.63 -1.23 2.72
CA SER A 49 -1.21 -0.38 3.75
C SER A 49 -2.52 -0.93 4.29
N ASP A 50 -3.43 -1.39 3.41
CA ASP A 50 -4.77 -1.80 3.83
C ASP A 50 -4.71 -3.03 4.74
N VAL A 51 -3.76 -3.95 4.50
CA VAL A 51 -3.54 -5.09 5.39
C VAL A 51 -3.16 -4.62 6.79
N TYR A 52 -2.31 -3.59 6.90
CA TYR A 52 -1.97 -2.99 8.19
C TYR A 52 -3.15 -2.24 8.81
N ALA A 53 -3.95 -1.53 7.99
CA ALA A 53 -5.13 -0.80 8.44
C ALA A 53 -6.17 -1.73 9.07
N MET A 54 -6.31 -2.95 8.54
CA MET A 54 -7.17 -4.00 9.10
C MET A 54 -6.58 -4.73 10.33
N GLY A 55 -5.40 -4.32 10.81
CA GLY A 55 -4.69 -4.93 11.94
C GLY A 55 -3.94 -6.22 11.59
N GLY A 56 -3.79 -6.53 10.31
CA GLY A 56 -3.16 -7.73 9.80
C GLY A 56 -1.65 -7.65 9.62
N GLU A 57 -1.09 -8.77 9.18
CA GLU A 57 0.30 -8.88 8.72
C GLU A 57 0.30 -9.35 7.25
N PRO A 58 0.89 -8.59 6.31
CA PRO A 58 1.08 -9.03 4.94
C PRO A 58 1.92 -10.31 4.88
N LYS A 59 1.58 -11.23 3.96
CA LYS A 59 2.32 -12.49 3.76
C LYS A 59 2.76 -12.72 2.33
N VAL A 60 1.86 -12.54 1.38
CA VAL A 60 2.18 -12.74 -0.04
C VAL A 60 1.63 -11.59 -0.87
N ALA A 61 2.33 -11.28 -1.94
CA ALA A 61 1.92 -10.26 -2.91
C ALA A 61 2.10 -10.76 -4.34
N LEU A 62 1.26 -10.26 -5.24
CA LEU A 62 1.31 -10.49 -6.68
C LEU A 62 1.38 -9.14 -7.39
N ASN A 63 2.29 -9.00 -8.36
CA ASN A 63 2.36 -7.80 -9.19
C ASN A 63 1.12 -7.65 -10.07
N ILE A 64 0.63 -6.42 -10.18
CA ILE A 64 -0.31 -5.98 -11.21
C ILE A 64 0.39 -4.90 -12.02
N VAL A 65 0.58 -5.15 -13.31
CA VAL A 65 1.35 -4.26 -14.18
C VAL A 65 0.55 -3.96 -15.45
N GLY A 66 0.35 -2.69 -15.74
CA GLY A 66 0.07 -2.18 -17.08
C GLY A 66 1.31 -1.44 -17.56
N PHE A 67 1.87 -1.78 -18.73
CA PHE A 67 3.08 -1.12 -19.21
C PHE A 67 3.07 -0.94 -20.73
N PRO A 68 3.48 0.24 -21.24
CA PRO A 68 3.51 0.50 -22.67
C PRO A 68 4.71 -0.15 -23.35
N ASN A 69 4.47 -0.74 -24.53
CA ASN A 69 5.52 -1.38 -25.32
C ASN A 69 6.54 -0.39 -25.92
N CYS A 70 6.24 0.92 -25.91
CA CYS A 70 7.12 1.94 -26.45
C CYS A 70 8.16 2.47 -25.43
N LEU A 71 8.00 2.14 -24.14
CA LEU A 71 8.98 2.50 -23.11
C LEU A 71 10.06 1.44 -22.98
N ASP A 72 11.22 1.87 -22.50
CA ASP A 72 12.35 0.97 -22.21
C ASP A 72 11.93 -0.06 -21.14
N PRO A 73 12.05 -1.38 -21.41
CA PRO A 73 11.80 -2.43 -20.43
C PRO A 73 12.61 -2.29 -19.13
N GLN A 74 13.76 -1.59 -19.16
CA GLN A 74 14.53 -1.32 -17.95
C GLN A 74 13.75 -0.50 -16.93
N ILE A 75 12.91 0.44 -17.38
CA ILE A 75 12.03 1.23 -16.49
C ILE A 75 11.10 0.30 -15.72
N LEU A 76 10.50 -0.69 -16.39
CA LEU A 76 9.69 -1.71 -15.73
C LEU A 76 10.52 -2.54 -14.74
N GLY A 77 11.74 -2.93 -15.13
CA GLY A 77 12.66 -3.64 -14.25
C GLY A 77 12.93 -2.89 -12.94
N ASP A 78 13.14 -1.58 -13.02
CA ASP A 78 13.41 -0.73 -11.86
C ASP A 78 12.17 -0.58 -10.96
N ILE A 79 10.97 -0.42 -11.55
CA ILE A 79 9.69 -0.42 -10.80
C ILE A 79 9.51 -1.72 -10.03
N LEU A 80 9.72 -2.85 -10.70
CA LEU A 80 9.58 -4.18 -10.09
C LEU A 80 10.61 -4.41 -8.99
N ALA A 81 11.85 -3.95 -9.18
CA ALA A 81 12.89 -4.01 -8.14
C ALA A 81 12.49 -3.20 -6.91
N GLY A 82 12.00 -1.97 -7.10
CA GLY A 82 11.49 -1.12 -6.03
C GLY A 82 10.33 -1.77 -5.27
N GLY A 83 9.36 -2.33 -5.99
CA GLY A 83 8.25 -3.03 -5.35
C GLY A 83 8.68 -4.27 -4.58
N ALA A 84 9.58 -5.08 -5.14
CA ALA A 84 10.09 -6.30 -4.52
C ALA A 84 10.83 -6.00 -3.20
N ASP A 85 11.68 -4.99 -3.18
CA ASP A 85 12.42 -4.60 -1.98
C ASP A 85 11.48 -4.09 -0.88
N LYS A 86 10.41 -3.36 -1.23
CA LYS A 86 9.40 -2.93 -0.25
C LYS A 86 8.60 -4.10 0.33
N VAL A 87 8.20 -5.06 -0.52
CA VAL A 87 7.51 -6.29 -0.06
C VAL A 87 8.41 -7.09 0.90
N LYS A 88 9.70 -7.18 0.59
CA LYS A 88 10.70 -7.80 1.45
C LYS A 88 10.86 -7.06 2.78
N GLU A 89 10.90 -5.72 2.78
CA GLU A 89 10.92 -4.91 4.01
C GLU A 89 9.71 -5.19 4.92
N ALA A 90 8.52 -5.41 4.32
CA ALA A 90 7.32 -5.76 5.05
C ALA A 90 7.41 -7.13 5.74
N GLY A 91 8.29 -8.02 5.26
CA GLY A 91 8.39 -9.41 5.67
C GLY A 91 7.43 -10.33 4.92
N ALA A 92 6.95 -9.90 3.76
CA ALA A 92 6.12 -10.67 2.84
C ALA A 92 6.94 -11.21 1.66
N VAL A 93 6.34 -12.09 0.87
CA VAL A 93 6.96 -12.70 -0.31
C VAL A 93 6.23 -12.29 -1.57
N LEU A 94 6.96 -11.80 -2.57
CA LEU A 94 6.42 -11.57 -3.90
C LEU A 94 6.42 -12.90 -4.66
N VAL A 95 5.24 -13.39 -5.06
CA VAL A 95 5.06 -14.77 -5.57
C VAL A 95 4.71 -14.84 -7.06
N GLY A 96 4.87 -13.72 -7.78
CA GLY A 96 4.59 -13.61 -9.22
C GLY A 96 3.74 -12.39 -9.51
N GLY A 97 2.89 -12.51 -10.54
CA GLY A 97 1.96 -11.45 -10.92
C GLY A 97 1.49 -11.59 -12.36
N HIS A 98 0.89 -10.53 -12.86
CA HIS A 98 0.45 -10.44 -14.25
C HIS A 98 0.78 -9.07 -14.84
N THR A 99 1.14 -9.08 -16.13
CA THR A 99 1.48 -7.89 -16.90
C THR A 99 0.63 -7.86 -18.16
N VAL A 100 0.03 -6.71 -18.43
CA VAL A 100 -0.71 -6.42 -19.65
C VAL A 100 -0.10 -5.21 -20.35
N GLN A 101 -0.24 -5.17 -21.67
CA GLN A 101 0.06 -3.96 -22.43
C GLN A 101 -0.97 -2.88 -22.07
N ASP A 102 -0.49 -1.66 -21.82
CA ASP A 102 -1.31 -0.50 -21.53
C ASP A 102 -0.61 0.76 -22.06
N ASP A 103 -1.35 1.79 -22.45
CA ASP A 103 -0.77 3.04 -22.97
C ASP A 103 -0.08 3.86 -21.88
N GLU A 104 -0.53 3.72 -20.62
CA GLU A 104 0.08 4.39 -19.46
C GLU A 104 0.64 3.37 -18.47
N PRO A 105 1.87 3.59 -17.94
CA PRO A 105 2.41 2.76 -16.86
C PRO A 105 1.47 2.75 -15.66
N LYS A 106 1.18 1.55 -15.15
CA LYS A 106 0.41 1.31 -13.93
C LYS A 106 1.08 0.19 -13.16
N TYR A 107 1.26 0.40 -11.87
CA TYR A 107 1.88 -0.60 -11.01
C TYR A 107 1.22 -0.62 -9.65
N GLY A 108 1.16 -1.82 -9.07
CA GLY A 108 0.69 -2.06 -7.72
C GLY A 108 0.65 -3.55 -7.42
N LEU A 109 0.04 -3.90 -6.30
CA LEU A 109 0.02 -5.26 -5.79
C LEU A 109 -1.40 -5.70 -5.42
N CYS A 110 -1.65 -6.98 -5.67
CA CYS A 110 -2.66 -7.73 -4.94
C CYS A 110 -1.98 -8.36 -3.71
N VAL A 111 -2.46 -8.07 -2.51
CA VAL A 111 -1.82 -8.46 -1.26
C VAL A 111 -2.76 -9.35 -0.44
N SER A 112 -2.21 -10.48 0.02
CA SER A 112 -2.85 -11.33 1.02
C SER A 112 -2.11 -11.26 2.34
N GLY A 113 -2.87 -11.09 3.42
CA GLY A 113 -2.38 -11.09 4.78
C GLY A 113 -3.27 -11.90 5.71
N PHE A 114 -2.88 -11.98 6.98
CA PHE A 114 -3.69 -12.65 7.99
C PHE A 114 -3.81 -11.83 9.27
N VAL A 115 -4.94 -12.03 9.94
CA VAL A 115 -5.26 -11.44 11.23
C VAL A 115 -6.07 -12.44 12.06
N HIS A 116 -5.98 -12.36 13.38
CA HIS A 116 -6.88 -13.12 14.24
C HIS A 116 -8.29 -12.51 14.16
N PRO A 117 -9.39 -13.29 14.00
CA PRO A 117 -10.74 -12.74 13.83
C PRO A 117 -11.21 -11.75 14.92
N LYS A 118 -10.67 -11.87 16.14
CA LYS A 118 -10.95 -10.96 17.27
C LYS A 118 -10.05 -9.71 17.35
N LYS A 119 -9.10 -9.54 16.43
CA LYS A 119 -8.12 -8.43 16.42
C LYS A 119 -8.21 -7.57 15.16
N ILE A 120 -9.33 -7.67 14.45
CA ILE A 120 -9.59 -6.88 13.24
C ILE A 120 -9.85 -5.44 13.66
N PHE A 121 -9.14 -4.51 13.04
CA PHE A 121 -9.48 -3.10 13.09
C PHE A 121 -10.53 -2.81 12.02
N LYS A 122 -11.52 -2.02 12.37
CA LYS A 122 -12.65 -1.68 11.51
C LYS A 122 -12.69 -0.17 11.35
N ASN A 123 -13.06 0.30 10.17
CA ASN A 123 -13.20 1.73 9.90
C ASN A 123 -14.44 2.40 10.58
N TYR A 124 -15.22 1.65 11.35
CA TYR A 124 -16.43 2.11 12.01
C TYR A 124 -16.48 1.75 13.50
N GLY A 125 -17.39 2.38 14.23
CA GLY A 125 -17.62 2.09 15.65
C GLY A 125 -16.90 3.02 16.63
N CYS A 126 -16.28 4.10 16.13
CA CYS A 126 -15.82 5.20 16.97
C CYS A 126 -17.00 5.86 17.71
N LYS A 127 -16.71 6.45 18.87
CA LYS A 127 -17.69 7.06 19.77
C LYS A 127 -17.27 8.47 20.16
N PRO A 128 -18.22 9.33 20.56
CA PRO A 128 -17.89 10.62 21.17
C PRO A 128 -16.94 10.42 22.37
N GLY A 129 -15.82 11.13 22.36
CA GLY A 129 -14.76 11.02 23.37
C GLY A 129 -13.51 10.27 22.88
N ASP A 130 -13.57 9.58 21.74
CA ASP A 130 -12.39 8.96 21.13
C ASP A 130 -11.40 10.04 20.62
N VAL A 131 -10.11 9.68 20.61
CA VAL A 131 -9.02 10.55 20.13
C VAL A 131 -8.63 10.16 18.72
N LEU A 132 -8.45 11.16 17.85
CA LEU A 132 -7.91 10.96 16.51
C LEU A 132 -6.37 10.98 16.54
N ILE A 133 -5.73 9.92 16.04
CA ILE A 133 -4.27 9.83 15.93
C ILE A 133 -3.90 9.75 14.46
N LEU A 134 -3.03 10.66 14.03
CA LEU A 134 -2.44 10.66 12.70
C LEU A 134 -0.97 10.25 12.80
N THR A 135 -0.54 9.30 11.96
CA THR A 135 0.78 8.68 12.06
C THR A 135 1.75 9.07 10.95
N LYS A 136 1.25 9.77 9.93
CA LYS A 136 2.02 10.37 8.83
C LYS A 136 1.44 11.75 8.52
N GLN A 137 2.29 12.69 8.17
CA GLN A 137 1.83 14.03 7.78
C GLN A 137 0.98 14.01 6.51
N VAL A 138 0.00 14.91 6.45
CA VAL A 138 -0.79 15.18 5.24
C VAL A 138 -0.04 16.12 4.29
N GLY A 139 -0.50 16.22 3.05
CA GLY A 139 -0.02 17.22 2.09
C GLY A 139 0.78 16.68 0.90
N THR A 140 1.03 15.36 0.82
CA THR A 140 1.73 14.73 -0.31
C THR A 140 1.07 15.02 -1.67
N GLY A 141 -0.26 15.12 -1.73
CA GLY A 141 -0.98 15.52 -2.95
C GLY A 141 -0.65 16.93 -3.44
N ILE A 142 -0.43 17.88 -2.51
CA ILE A 142 0.00 19.25 -2.84
C ILE A 142 1.43 19.21 -3.39
N VAL A 143 2.31 18.44 -2.74
CA VAL A 143 3.69 18.25 -3.21
C VAL A 143 3.72 17.60 -4.59
N ASN A 144 2.94 16.55 -4.83
CA ASN A 144 2.85 15.89 -6.14
C ASN A 144 2.32 16.84 -7.23
N THR A 145 1.37 17.71 -6.89
CA THR A 145 0.89 18.74 -7.82
C THR A 145 2.00 19.75 -8.15
N ALA A 146 2.78 20.17 -7.14
CA ALA A 146 3.94 21.04 -7.34
C ALA A 146 5.07 20.35 -8.12
N ILE A 147 5.27 19.03 -7.98
CA ILE A 147 6.21 18.24 -8.80
C ILE A 147 5.79 18.31 -10.27
N LYS A 148 4.52 18.02 -10.58
CA LYS A 148 3.98 18.09 -11.95
C LYS A 148 4.07 19.48 -12.57
N GLY A 149 4.01 20.52 -11.73
CA GLY A 149 4.20 21.91 -12.14
C GLY A 149 5.65 22.38 -12.17
N GLU A 150 6.63 21.53 -11.86
CA GLU A 150 8.06 21.88 -11.73
C GLU A 150 8.33 22.99 -10.69
N MET A 151 7.50 23.07 -9.65
CA MET A 151 7.53 24.09 -8.59
C MET A 151 7.99 23.55 -7.23
N ALA A 152 8.09 22.23 -7.07
CA ALA A 152 8.47 21.61 -5.80
C ALA A 152 9.97 21.76 -5.52
N SER A 153 10.34 22.05 -4.27
CA SER A 153 11.74 22.02 -3.85
C SER A 153 12.23 20.58 -3.71
N ALA A 154 13.51 20.33 -3.96
CA ALA A 154 14.10 18.99 -3.81
C ALA A 154 13.91 18.40 -2.39
N ALA A 155 13.89 19.25 -1.36
CA ALA A 155 13.60 18.82 0.01
C ALA A 155 12.17 18.33 0.18
N ALA A 156 11.18 19.02 -0.42
CA ALA A 156 9.78 18.60 -0.37
C ALA A 156 9.55 17.29 -1.12
N ILE A 157 10.20 17.11 -2.28
CA ILE A 157 10.14 15.87 -3.07
C ILE A 157 10.65 14.70 -2.24
N ARG A 158 11.88 14.82 -1.72
CA ARG A 158 12.51 13.78 -0.89
C ARG A 158 11.64 13.43 0.33
N GLU A 159 11.08 14.42 1.01
CA GLU A 159 10.24 14.18 2.17
C GLU A 159 8.95 13.44 1.80
N ALA A 160 8.31 13.83 0.69
CA ALA A 160 7.11 13.15 0.20
C ALA A 160 7.43 11.68 -0.17
N GLU A 161 8.53 11.42 -0.87
CA GLU A 161 8.99 10.06 -1.20
C GLU A 161 9.22 9.20 0.05
N ILE A 162 9.89 9.74 1.07
CA ILE A 162 10.14 9.04 2.35
C ILE A 162 8.81 8.69 3.04
N VAL A 163 7.89 9.65 3.13
CA VAL A 163 6.60 9.44 3.80
C VAL A 163 5.74 8.43 3.05
N MET A 164 5.67 8.54 1.73
CA MET A 164 4.84 7.68 0.88
C MET A 164 5.39 6.25 0.81
N SER A 165 6.71 6.06 0.77
CA SER A 165 7.33 4.72 0.75
C SER A 165 7.46 4.05 2.12
N SER A 166 7.20 4.76 3.22
CA SER A 166 7.25 4.18 4.56
C SER A 166 6.12 3.18 4.80
N LEU A 167 6.42 1.99 5.33
CA LEU A 167 5.39 1.01 5.68
C LEU A 167 4.55 1.43 6.90
N ASN A 168 3.29 0.99 6.95
CA ASN A 168 2.40 1.21 8.09
C ASN A 168 2.57 0.20 9.26
N LYS A 169 3.71 -0.50 9.29
CA LYS A 169 4.02 -1.57 10.26
C LYS A 169 4.12 -1.07 11.72
N LYS A 170 4.68 0.12 11.94
CA LYS A 170 4.81 0.70 13.30
C LYS A 170 3.46 1.18 13.82
N GLN A 171 2.64 1.71 12.92
CA GLN A 171 1.28 2.21 13.16
C GLN A 171 0.41 1.07 13.67
N LYS A 172 0.38 -0.06 12.93
CA LYS A 172 -0.34 -1.26 13.35
C LYS A 172 0.05 -1.74 14.76
N LYS A 173 1.33 -1.63 15.14
CA LYS A 173 1.79 -1.96 16.50
C LYS A 173 1.27 -0.98 17.55
N LEU A 174 1.32 0.32 17.27
CA LEU A 174 0.80 1.35 18.17
C LEU A 174 -0.67 1.10 18.50
N TRP A 175 -1.47 0.74 17.50
CA TRP A 175 -2.92 0.54 17.63
C TRP A 175 -3.26 -0.71 18.45
N SER A 176 -2.36 -1.71 18.46
CA SER A 176 -2.52 -2.91 19.29
C SER A 176 -2.23 -2.72 20.78
N ILE A 177 -1.68 -1.56 21.18
CA ILE A 177 -1.35 -1.24 22.58
C ILE A 177 -2.40 -0.30 23.21
N SER A 178 -3.15 0.43 22.37
CA SER A 178 -4.14 1.43 22.79
C SER A 178 -5.57 0.90 22.92
N LEU A 179 -5.78 -0.40 22.67
CA LEU A 179 -7.05 -1.14 22.79
C LEU A 179 -6.88 -2.31 23.76
#